data_AF-A0A6M8W3V8-F1
#
_entry.id   AF-A0A6M8W3V8-F1
#
_cell.length_a   1.000
_cell.length_b   1.000
_cell.length_c   1.000
_cell.angle_alpha   90.00
_cell.angle_beta   90.00
_cell.angle_gamma   90.00
#
_symmetry.space_group_name_H-M   'P 1'
#
loop_
_entity.id
_entity.type
_entity.pdbx_description
1 polymer ?
#
loop_
_entity_poly.entity_id
_entity_poly.type
_entity_poly.pdbx_seq_one_letter_code
_entity_poly.pdbx_strand_id
1 'polypeptide(L)'
;MPRKRKNISKNTPLSFDFHKAAAKAVADHPALEKDTIFINAKTGKQLAHPDVLEQLYDDDDALEDVKDTMREAKKGKTSFFQPIDTGSKKLRSIVFHSDRHRLYDPKDRDIDDAATFDHETGHALVPTAHGTLGENTADAYALLKHLQRRKGDAGDIDYCGFKRAAIAVFSGTSSHVTSFTVDKILMDNDSGDFLSLSPKETVALAKKYAKTHTRNARDLKRLRDAFKPLKGKKPTAASFRKIAAITLKAKTDSDVFYIGARVLMTPLSQSSVMLDGEKITLKGKEWDKIRSALEEKISTLPKNHPLHKTAVPRNNRSFRL
;
A
#
# COMPACT_ATOMS: atom_id res chain seq x y z
N MET A 1 28.36 -12.29 13.54
CA MET A 1 29.09 -11.21 12.84
C MET A 1 28.11 -10.42 11.98
N PRO A 2 28.03 -9.08 12.10
CA PRO A 2 27.17 -8.29 11.23
C PRO A 2 27.79 -8.23 9.82
N ARG A 3 27.09 -8.80 8.83
CA ARG A 3 27.51 -8.71 7.42
C ARG A 3 27.51 -7.24 7.01
N LYS A 4 28.68 -6.71 6.65
CA LYS A 4 28.83 -5.40 5.98
C LYS A 4 27.90 -5.37 4.77
N ARG A 5 26.85 -4.54 4.82
CA ARG A 5 25.99 -4.24 3.65
C ARG A 5 26.92 -3.69 2.56
N LYS A 6 27.15 -4.47 1.49
CA LYS A 6 27.87 -4.00 0.30
C LYS A 6 27.17 -2.72 -0.16
N ASN A 7 27.95 -1.68 -0.51
CA ASN A 7 27.44 -0.55 -1.27
C ASN A 7 26.96 -1.07 -2.62
N ILE A 8 25.69 -1.44 -2.68
CA ILE A 8 25.01 -1.87 -3.90
C ILE A 8 24.80 -0.61 -4.73
N SER A 9 25.32 -0.61 -5.95
CA SER A 9 25.22 0.51 -6.90
C SER A 9 23.78 1.00 -7.00
N LYS A 10 23.58 2.32 -6.87
CA LYS A 10 22.31 2.99 -7.11
C LYS A 10 21.80 2.68 -8.52
N ASN A 11 20.53 2.28 -8.59
CA ASN A 11 19.62 2.45 -9.70
C ASN A 11 20.01 1.83 -11.06
N THR A 12 19.74 0.54 -11.22
CA THR A 12 19.08 0.15 -12.49
C THR A 12 17.65 0.68 -12.40
N PRO A 13 17.17 1.48 -13.37
CA PRO A 13 15.76 1.88 -13.42
C PRO A 13 14.90 0.61 -13.49
N LEU A 14 13.91 0.51 -12.62
CA LEU A 14 12.89 -0.51 -12.77
C LEU A 14 12.06 -0.13 -14.01
N SER A 15 11.79 -1.08 -14.89
CA SER A 15 10.84 -0.92 -15.99
C SER A 15 9.77 -1.99 -15.83
N PHE A 16 8.52 -1.56 -15.67
CA PHE A 16 7.39 -2.46 -15.51
C PHE A 16 6.88 -2.93 -16.87
N ASP A 17 6.69 -4.23 -17.00
CA ASP A 17 6.08 -4.86 -18.16
C ASP A 17 5.02 -5.84 -17.65
N PHE A 18 3.78 -5.61 -18.03
CA PHE A 18 2.63 -6.40 -17.58
C PHE A 18 2.75 -7.89 -17.93
N HIS A 19 3.28 -8.25 -19.10
CA HIS A 19 3.44 -9.66 -19.51
C HIS A 19 4.50 -10.33 -18.68
N LYS A 20 5.64 -9.67 -18.52
CA LYS A 20 6.74 -10.20 -17.70
C LYS A 20 6.32 -10.31 -16.24
N ALA A 21 5.51 -9.37 -15.74
CA ALA A 21 4.96 -9.41 -14.39
C ALA A 21 4.00 -10.60 -14.20
N ALA A 22 3.06 -10.82 -15.13
CA ALA A 22 2.15 -11.96 -15.11
C ALA A 22 2.89 -13.30 -15.22
N ALA A 23 3.81 -13.44 -16.18
CA ALA A 23 4.63 -14.64 -16.34
C ALA A 23 5.47 -14.91 -15.08
N LYS A 24 6.04 -13.87 -14.47
CA LYS A 24 6.77 -14.01 -13.21
C LYS A 24 5.86 -14.42 -12.05
N ALA A 25 4.64 -13.89 -11.96
CA ALA A 25 3.70 -14.28 -10.91
C ALA A 25 3.34 -15.76 -11.00
N VAL A 26 3.11 -16.28 -12.21
CA VAL A 26 2.88 -17.70 -12.48
C VAL A 26 4.13 -18.54 -12.15
N ALA A 27 5.32 -18.10 -12.56
CA ALA A 27 6.56 -18.82 -12.24
C ALA A 27 6.84 -18.87 -10.73
N ASP A 28 6.60 -17.76 -10.02
CA ASP A 28 6.75 -17.67 -8.57
C ASP A 28 5.65 -18.47 -7.83
N HIS A 29 4.45 -18.58 -8.42
CA HIS A 29 3.27 -19.25 -7.85
C HIS A 29 2.49 -20.06 -8.90
N PRO A 30 2.92 -21.29 -9.21
CA PRO A 30 2.34 -22.09 -10.31
C PRO A 30 0.84 -22.41 -10.16
N ALA A 31 0.28 -22.28 -8.96
CA ALA A 31 -1.16 -22.46 -8.75
C ALA A 31 -2.00 -21.42 -9.53
N LEU A 32 -1.47 -20.21 -9.76
CA LEU A 32 -2.17 -19.15 -10.49
C LEU A 32 -2.43 -19.53 -11.96
N GLU A 33 -1.60 -20.38 -12.56
CA GLU A 33 -1.78 -20.84 -13.95
C GLU A 33 -3.13 -21.54 -14.16
N LYS A 34 -3.63 -22.20 -13.12
CA LYS A 34 -4.79 -23.10 -13.18
C LYS A 34 -6.13 -22.41 -13.02
N ASP A 35 -6.14 -21.20 -12.46
CA ASP A 35 -7.37 -20.54 -12.01
C ASP A 35 -7.38 -19.01 -12.18
N THR A 36 -6.34 -18.41 -12.77
CA THR A 36 -6.19 -16.95 -12.80
C THR A 36 -6.09 -16.40 -14.23
N ILE A 37 -6.80 -15.29 -14.46
CA ILE A 37 -6.75 -14.49 -15.67
C ILE A 37 -6.15 -13.13 -15.34
N PHE A 38 -5.04 -12.79 -15.98
CA PHE A 38 -4.42 -11.48 -15.85
C PHE A 38 -4.91 -10.57 -16.98
N ILE A 39 -5.45 -9.40 -16.62
CA ILE A 39 -6.05 -8.47 -17.56
C ILE A 39 -5.39 -7.10 -17.46
N ASN A 40 -4.88 -6.58 -18.57
CA ASN A 40 -4.50 -5.17 -18.67
C ASN A 40 -5.73 -4.37 -19.12
N ALA A 41 -6.39 -3.70 -18.18
CA ALA A 41 -7.62 -2.95 -18.43
C ALA A 41 -7.43 -1.77 -19.40
N LYS A 42 -6.22 -1.23 -19.52
CA LYS A 42 -5.93 -0.14 -20.46
C LYS A 42 -5.92 -0.62 -21.91
N THR A 43 -5.27 -1.75 -22.16
CA THR A 43 -5.12 -2.30 -23.52
C THR A 43 -6.17 -3.35 -23.87
N GLY A 44 -6.94 -3.83 -22.88
CA GLY A 44 -7.85 -4.96 -23.02
C GLY A 44 -7.17 -6.32 -23.16
N LYS A 45 -5.83 -6.39 -22.99
CA LYS A 45 -5.08 -7.62 -23.22
C LYS A 45 -5.25 -8.57 -22.04
N GLN A 46 -5.59 -9.82 -22.34
CA GLN A 46 -5.77 -10.89 -21.35
C GLN A 46 -4.65 -11.93 -21.48
N LEU A 47 -4.23 -12.51 -20.36
CA LEU A 47 -3.24 -13.58 -20.27
C LEU A 47 -3.75 -14.63 -19.28
N ALA A 48 -3.96 -15.85 -19.76
CA ALA A 48 -4.33 -16.99 -18.94
C ALA A 48 -3.96 -18.29 -19.69
N HIS A 49 -3.99 -19.41 -18.98
CA HIS A 49 -3.91 -20.73 -19.62
C HIS A 49 -5.15 -20.96 -20.52
N PRO A 50 -5.03 -21.61 -21.69
CA PRO A 50 -6.17 -21.87 -22.58
C PRO A 50 -7.39 -22.47 -21.88
N ASP A 51 -7.22 -23.51 -21.06
CA ASP A 51 -8.30 -24.14 -20.30
C ASP A 51 -9.05 -23.19 -19.35
N VAL A 52 -8.38 -22.14 -18.85
CA VAL A 52 -9.00 -21.12 -17.99
C VAL A 52 -9.85 -20.17 -18.84
N LEU A 53 -9.39 -19.83 -20.05
CA LEU A 53 -10.15 -19.01 -20.98
C LEU A 53 -11.38 -19.77 -21.51
N GLU A 54 -11.21 -21.04 -21.89
CA GLU A 54 -12.32 -21.91 -22.31
C GLU A 54 -13.40 -21.95 -21.23
N GLN A 55 -13.02 -22.25 -19.98
CA GLN A 55 -13.96 -22.25 -18.85
C GLN A 55 -14.64 -20.89 -18.61
N LEU A 56 -13.94 -19.78 -18.82
CA LEU A 56 -14.56 -18.45 -18.72
C LEU A 56 -15.54 -18.20 -19.86
N TYR A 57 -15.22 -18.63 -21.08
CA TYR A 57 -16.05 -18.39 -22.25
C TYR A 57 -17.26 -19.34 -22.35
N ASP A 58 -17.21 -20.48 -21.67
CA ASP A 58 -18.33 -21.42 -21.55
C ASP A 58 -19.40 -20.96 -20.54
N ASP A 59 -19.12 -19.92 -19.75
CA ASP A 59 -20.02 -19.36 -18.74
C ASP A 59 -20.29 -17.87 -19.01
N ASP A 60 -21.46 -17.58 -19.61
CA ASP A 60 -21.85 -16.23 -20.02
C ASP A 60 -21.92 -15.23 -18.85
N ASP A 61 -22.38 -15.69 -17.68
CA ASP A 61 -22.50 -14.85 -16.48
C ASP A 61 -21.10 -14.49 -15.95
N ALA A 62 -20.21 -15.48 -15.83
CA ALA A 62 -18.83 -15.27 -15.42
C ALA A 62 -18.06 -14.35 -16.39
N LEU A 63 -18.31 -14.51 -17.69
CA LEU A 63 -17.70 -13.65 -18.71
C LEU A 63 -18.20 -12.20 -18.60
N GLU A 64 -19.49 -12.00 -18.35
CA GLU A 64 -20.06 -10.65 -18.17
C GLU A 64 -19.52 -9.99 -16.90
N ASP A 65 -19.38 -10.72 -15.79
CA ASP A 65 -18.74 -10.24 -14.56
C ASP A 65 -17.31 -9.73 -14.80
N VAL A 66 -16.51 -10.48 -15.57
CA VAL A 66 -15.15 -10.04 -15.94
C VAL A 66 -15.19 -8.79 -16.81
N LYS A 67 -16.11 -8.71 -17.77
CA LYS A 67 -16.28 -7.51 -18.62
C LYS A 67 -16.70 -6.31 -17.78
N ASP A 68 -17.57 -6.49 -16.80
CA ASP A 68 -17.98 -5.43 -15.89
C ASP A 68 -16.82 -4.88 -15.07
N THR A 69 -16.04 -5.76 -14.44
CA THR A 69 -14.84 -5.35 -13.71
C THR A 69 -13.83 -4.66 -14.61
N MET A 70 -13.68 -5.09 -15.87
CA MET A 70 -12.86 -4.38 -16.85
C MET A 70 -13.40 -2.98 -17.18
N ARG A 71 -14.73 -2.84 -17.37
CA ARG A 71 -15.39 -1.54 -17.60
C ARG A 71 -15.18 -0.61 -16.42
N GLU A 72 -15.37 -1.10 -15.20
CA GLU A 72 -15.13 -0.35 -13.98
C GLU A 72 -13.66 0.05 -13.82
N ALA A 73 -12.73 -0.87 -14.07
CA ALA A 73 -11.30 -0.61 -13.98
C ALA A 73 -10.86 0.49 -14.94
N LYS A 74 -11.39 0.46 -16.17
CA LYS A 74 -11.11 1.44 -17.21
C LYS A 74 -11.73 2.80 -16.89
N LYS A 75 -12.99 2.83 -16.45
CA LYS A 75 -13.71 4.07 -16.08
C LYS A 75 -13.08 4.73 -14.85
N GLY A 76 -12.80 3.95 -13.82
CA GLY A 76 -12.23 4.40 -12.57
C GLY A 76 -10.72 4.62 -12.60
N LYS A 77 -10.04 4.15 -13.67
CA LYS A 77 -8.57 4.03 -13.71
C LYS A 77 -8.08 3.37 -12.42
N THR A 78 -8.48 2.12 -12.20
CA THR A 78 -8.13 1.38 -10.99
C THR A 78 -7.79 -0.06 -11.33
N SER A 79 -7.16 -0.75 -10.39
CA SER A 79 -6.88 -2.18 -10.47
C SER A 79 -7.78 -2.92 -9.49
N PHE A 80 -8.03 -4.20 -9.78
CA PHE A 80 -8.88 -5.05 -8.97
C PHE A 80 -8.37 -6.48 -8.96
N PHE A 81 -8.62 -7.13 -7.84
CA PHE A 81 -8.77 -8.57 -7.75
C PHE A 81 -10.25 -8.90 -7.65
N GLN A 82 -10.72 -9.88 -8.43
CA GLN A 82 -12.08 -10.40 -8.32
C GLN A 82 -12.07 -11.93 -8.36
N PRO A 83 -12.70 -12.61 -7.37
CA PRO A 83 -13.05 -14.02 -7.52
C PRO A 83 -14.23 -14.16 -8.51
N ILE A 84 -14.15 -15.13 -9.40
CA ILE A 84 -15.17 -15.44 -10.41
C ILE A 84 -15.74 -16.82 -10.07
N ASP A 85 -17.07 -16.92 -10.00
CA ASP A 85 -17.75 -18.19 -9.78
C ASP A 85 -18.30 -18.69 -11.11
N THR A 86 -17.79 -19.82 -11.60
CA THR A 86 -18.29 -20.44 -12.86
C THR A 86 -19.21 -21.64 -12.59
N GLY A 87 -19.68 -21.79 -11.34
CA GLY A 87 -20.48 -22.92 -10.84
C GLY A 87 -19.71 -24.26 -10.74
N SER A 88 -18.81 -24.53 -11.68
CA SER A 88 -17.98 -25.73 -11.77
C SER A 88 -16.62 -25.56 -11.10
N LYS A 89 -16.05 -24.35 -11.15
CA LYS A 89 -14.78 -23.99 -10.53
C LYS A 89 -14.77 -22.53 -10.08
N LYS A 90 -13.82 -22.20 -9.21
CA LYS A 90 -13.56 -20.82 -8.81
C LYS A 90 -12.39 -20.30 -9.63
N LEU A 91 -12.67 -19.39 -10.54
CA LEU A 91 -11.66 -18.63 -11.26
C LEU A 91 -11.36 -17.32 -10.53
N ARG A 92 -10.34 -16.61 -10.99
CA ARG A 92 -9.90 -15.32 -10.45
C ARG A 92 -9.49 -14.40 -11.58
N SER A 93 -9.79 -13.12 -11.48
CA SER A 93 -9.18 -12.09 -12.31
C SER A 93 -8.27 -11.18 -11.50
N ILE A 94 -7.12 -10.86 -12.10
CA ILE A 94 -6.22 -9.79 -11.68
C ILE A 94 -6.27 -8.74 -12.79
N VAL A 95 -7.00 -7.67 -12.53
CA VAL A 95 -7.22 -6.57 -13.47
C VAL A 95 -6.28 -5.42 -13.11
N PHE A 96 -5.31 -5.14 -13.97
CA PHE A 96 -4.32 -4.08 -13.81
C PHE A 96 -4.61 -2.88 -14.72
N HIS A 97 -4.47 -1.66 -14.18
CA HIS A 97 -4.59 -0.42 -14.95
C HIS A 97 -3.40 0.51 -14.69
N SER A 98 -2.62 0.83 -15.73
CA SER A 98 -1.37 1.61 -15.59
C SER A 98 -1.56 3.10 -15.27
N ASP A 99 -2.77 3.65 -15.42
CA ASP A 99 -3.06 5.08 -15.17
C ASP A 99 -3.83 5.31 -13.86
N ARG A 100 -3.73 4.36 -12.93
CA ARG A 100 -4.46 4.41 -11.67
C ARG A 100 -3.94 5.44 -10.67
N HIS A 101 -4.69 5.63 -9.58
CA HIS A 101 -4.24 6.43 -8.45
C HIS A 101 -2.95 5.86 -7.86
N ARG A 102 -1.86 6.62 -8.00
CA ARG A 102 -0.51 6.18 -7.63
C ARG A 102 -0.37 6.09 -6.11
N LEU A 103 0.19 5.03 -5.56
CA LEU A 103 0.53 4.91 -4.14
C LEU A 103 1.96 5.41 -3.83
N TYR A 104 2.83 5.45 -4.83
CA TYR A 104 4.22 5.89 -4.73
C TYR A 104 4.44 7.27 -5.38
N ASP A 105 5.68 7.79 -5.36
CA ASP A 105 6.03 9.07 -5.99
C ASP A 105 5.64 9.06 -7.49
N PRO A 106 4.97 10.10 -8.01
CA PRO A 106 4.65 10.22 -9.43
C PRO A 106 5.82 10.02 -10.40
N LYS A 107 7.07 10.25 -9.97
CA LYS A 107 8.27 10.03 -10.79
C LYS A 107 8.65 8.55 -10.90
N ASP A 108 8.17 7.72 -9.99
CA ASP A 108 8.50 6.29 -9.89
C ASP A 108 7.36 5.41 -10.42
N ARG A 109 6.84 5.73 -11.61
CA ARG A 109 5.70 5.04 -12.23
C ARG A 109 5.87 3.52 -12.28
N ASP A 110 7.05 3.04 -12.66
CA ASP A 110 7.30 1.59 -12.76
C ASP A 110 7.28 0.88 -11.40
N ILE A 111 7.68 1.59 -10.33
CA ILE A 111 7.61 1.07 -8.96
C ILE A 111 6.15 0.95 -8.54
N ASP A 112 5.38 2.01 -8.82
CA ASP A 112 3.95 2.03 -8.55
C ASP A 112 3.25 0.90 -9.29
N ASP A 113 3.50 0.76 -10.60
CA ASP A 113 2.94 -0.28 -11.49
C ASP A 113 3.25 -1.68 -10.98
N ALA A 114 4.50 -1.94 -10.62
CA ALA A 114 4.90 -3.21 -10.03
C ALA A 114 4.20 -3.48 -8.68
N ALA A 115 4.15 -2.48 -7.79
CA ALA A 115 3.58 -2.64 -6.47
C ALA A 115 2.06 -2.86 -6.50
N THR A 116 1.34 -2.20 -7.39
CA THR A 116 -0.10 -2.47 -7.54
C THR A 116 -0.38 -3.81 -8.17
N PHE A 117 0.39 -4.20 -9.21
CA PHE A 117 0.27 -5.56 -9.74
C PHE A 117 0.54 -6.62 -8.65
N ASP A 118 1.58 -6.42 -7.85
CA ASP A 118 1.90 -7.30 -6.71
C ASP A 118 0.78 -7.27 -5.65
N HIS A 119 0.15 -6.12 -5.39
CA HIS A 119 -0.97 -5.99 -4.45
C HIS A 119 -2.17 -6.85 -4.88
N GLU A 120 -2.63 -6.72 -6.13
CA GLU A 120 -3.74 -7.54 -6.64
C GLU A 120 -3.37 -9.03 -6.66
N THR A 121 -2.11 -9.35 -6.99
CA THR A 121 -1.59 -10.72 -6.89
C THR A 121 -1.65 -11.24 -5.45
N GLY A 122 -1.36 -10.39 -4.45
CA GLY A 122 -1.45 -10.72 -3.03
C GLY A 122 -2.86 -11.14 -2.60
N HIS A 123 -3.90 -10.51 -3.15
CA HIS A 123 -5.29 -10.95 -2.94
C HIS A 123 -5.54 -12.33 -3.54
N ALA A 124 -5.09 -12.58 -4.78
CA ALA A 124 -5.27 -13.87 -5.44
C ALA A 124 -4.56 -15.02 -4.72
N LEU A 125 -3.41 -14.76 -4.09
CA LEU A 125 -2.63 -15.75 -3.34
C LEU A 125 -3.21 -16.07 -1.95
N VAL A 126 -4.04 -15.19 -1.41
CA VAL A 126 -4.66 -15.38 -0.09
C VAL A 126 -6.17 -15.07 -0.17
N PRO A 127 -6.94 -15.87 -0.95
CA PRO A 127 -8.34 -15.58 -1.25
C PRO A 127 -9.27 -15.69 -0.04
N THR A 128 -8.79 -16.22 1.09
CA THR A 128 -9.54 -16.31 2.36
C THR A 128 -9.39 -15.06 3.24
N ALA A 129 -8.48 -14.14 2.89
CA ALA A 129 -8.32 -12.87 3.58
C ALA A 129 -9.22 -11.81 2.93
N HIS A 130 -10.23 -11.36 3.66
CA HIS A 130 -11.20 -10.38 3.16
C HIS A 130 -11.20 -9.08 3.99
N GLY A 131 -11.81 -8.03 3.44
CA GLY A 131 -11.90 -6.72 4.08
C GLY A 131 -10.52 -6.16 4.44
N THR A 132 -10.41 -5.52 5.60
CA THR A 132 -9.14 -4.90 6.04
C THR A 132 -7.98 -5.90 6.14
N LEU A 133 -8.25 -7.17 6.50
CA LEU A 133 -7.20 -8.20 6.56
C LEU A 133 -6.68 -8.55 5.16
N GLY A 134 -7.58 -8.61 4.16
CA GLY A 134 -7.22 -8.80 2.75
C GLY A 134 -6.29 -7.70 2.26
N GLU A 135 -6.70 -6.44 2.43
CA GLU A 135 -5.91 -5.25 2.06
C GLU A 135 -4.53 -5.23 2.73
N ASN A 136 -4.46 -5.53 4.04
CA ASN A 136 -3.19 -5.60 4.75
C ASN A 136 -2.29 -6.74 4.24
N THR A 137 -2.88 -7.87 3.83
CA THR A 137 -2.12 -9.01 3.27
C THR A 137 -1.57 -8.67 1.89
N ALA A 138 -2.38 -8.06 1.04
CA ALA A 138 -2.00 -7.60 -0.30
C ALA A 138 -0.89 -6.55 -0.23
N ASP A 139 -1.04 -5.52 0.61
CA ASP A 139 0.01 -4.51 0.82
C ASP A 139 1.29 -5.12 1.40
N ALA A 140 1.18 -6.02 2.39
CA ALA A 140 2.36 -6.69 2.96
C ALA A 140 3.12 -7.49 1.89
N TYR A 141 2.40 -8.22 1.04
CA TYR A 141 3.02 -8.97 -0.07
C TYR A 141 3.70 -8.03 -1.06
N ALA A 142 3.02 -6.98 -1.52
CA ALA A 142 3.58 -5.99 -2.44
C ALA A 142 4.85 -5.32 -1.89
N LEU A 143 4.86 -4.97 -0.61
CA LEU A 143 6.00 -4.37 0.07
C LEU A 143 7.20 -5.32 0.16
N LEU A 144 6.97 -6.59 0.51
CA LEU A 144 8.04 -7.59 0.55
C LEU A 144 8.64 -7.83 -0.85
N LYS A 145 7.81 -7.93 -1.89
CA LYS A 145 8.27 -8.02 -3.29
C LYS A 145 9.05 -6.77 -3.71
N HIS A 146 8.61 -5.59 -3.32
CA HIS A 146 9.33 -4.34 -3.56
C HIS A 146 10.72 -4.37 -2.92
N LEU A 147 10.83 -4.77 -1.65
CA LEU A 147 12.12 -4.87 -0.95
C LEU A 147 13.06 -5.87 -1.62
N GLN A 148 12.57 -7.04 -2.03
CA GLN A 148 13.33 -8.03 -2.80
C GLN A 148 13.85 -7.43 -4.11
N ARG A 149 12.96 -6.79 -4.88
CA ARG A 149 13.26 -6.17 -6.17
C ARG A 149 14.27 -5.03 -6.05
N ARG A 150 14.18 -4.24 -4.98
CA ARG A 150 15.02 -3.06 -4.72
C ARG A 150 16.20 -3.35 -3.79
N LYS A 151 16.49 -4.64 -3.52
CA LYS A 151 17.62 -5.08 -2.68
C LYS A 151 17.63 -4.39 -1.29
N GLY A 152 16.44 -4.19 -0.73
CA GLY A 152 16.24 -3.65 0.62
C GLY A 152 16.13 -2.13 0.68
N ASP A 153 16.21 -1.41 -0.45
CA ASP A 153 15.84 0.02 -0.48
C ASP A 153 14.36 0.16 -0.14
N ALA A 154 14.09 0.96 0.91
CA ALA A 154 12.76 1.15 1.48
C ALA A 154 12.33 2.63 1.45
N GLY A 155 13.04 3.47 0.69
CA GLY A 155 12.71 4.90 0.57
C GLY A 155 11.26 5.14 0.14
N ASP A 156 10.78 4.33 -0.81
CA ASP A 156 9.45 4.50 -1.42
C ASP A 156 8.33 3.95 -0.51
N ILE A 157 8.67 3.03 0.40
CA ILE A 157 7.73 2.40 1.35
C ILE A 157 7.24 3.39 2.40
N ASP A 158 8.10 4.31 2.85
CA ASP A 158 7.70 5.32 3.84
C ASP A 158 6.60 6.25 3.29
N TYR A 159 6.71 6.63 2.01
CA TYR A 159 5.66 7.40 1.35
C TYR A 159 4.34 6.62 1.25
N CYS A 160 4.40 5.31 0.94
CA CYS A 160 3.22 4.45 0.92
C CYS A 160 2.51 4.41 2.29
N GLY A 161 3.25 4.28 3.39
CA GLY A 161 2.69 4.30 4.75
C GLY A 161 1.99 5.61 5.09
N PHE A 162 2.60 6.75 4.73
CA PHE A 162 1.99 8.09 4.80
C PHE A 162 0.72 8.18 3.97
N LYS A 163 0.77 7.75 2.71
CA LYS A 163 -0.36 7.86 1.77
C LYS A 163 -1.55 7.01 2.20
N ARG A 164 -1.33 5.77 2.65
CA ARG A 164 -2.40 4.92 3.21
C ARG A 164 -3.05 5.56 4.45
N ALA A 165 -2.27 6.19 5.32
CA ALA A 165 -2.80 6.93 6.47
C ALA A 165 -3.63 8.14 6.03
N ALA A 166 -3.15 8.89 5.04
CA ALA A 166 -3.86 10.05 4.51
C ALA A 166 -5.18 9.65 3.82
N ILE A 167 -5.16 8.58 3.01
CA ILE A 167 -6.37 8.02 2.39
C ILE A 167 -7.38 7.62 3.46
N ALA A 168 -6.97 6.95 4.54
CA ALA A 168 -7.88 6.58 5.62
C ALA A 168 -8.55 7.81 6.26
N VAL A 169 -7.80 8.88 6.49
CA VAL A 169 -8.29 10.14 7.08
C VAL A 169 -9.26 10.88 6.13
N PHE A 170 -8.88 11.06 4.86
CA PHE A 170 -9.63 11.89 3.93
C PHE A 170 -10.78 11.15 3.23
N SER A 171 -10.66 9.86 2.94
CA SER A 171 -11.75 9.07 2.36
C SER A 171 -12.71 8.53 3.43
N GLY A 172 -12.25 8.37 4.67
CA GLY A 172 -12.98 7.69 5.74
C GLY A 172 -13.08 6.17 5.53
N THR A 173 -12.35 5.61 4.56
CA THR A 173 -12.31 4.19 4.24
C THR A 173 -11.34 3.48 5.18
N SER A 174 -11.86 2.57 6.00
CA SER A 174 -11.06 1.82 6.98
C SER A 174 -10.50 0.49 6.47
N SER A 175 -10.95 0.02 5.29
CA SER A 175 -10.41 -1.20 4.67
C SER A 175 -8.93 -1.03 4.32
N HIS A 176 -8.53 0.16 3.88
CA HIS A 176 -7.15 0.47 3.48
C HIS A 176 -6.28 1.05 4.62
N VAL A 177 -6.66 0.86 5.89
CA VAL A 177 -5.82 1.23 7.03
C VAL A 177 -4.72 0.17 7.18
N THR A 178 -3.72 0.25 6.30
CA THR A 178 -2.60 -0.70 6.22
C THR A 178 -1.31 -0.14 6.79
N SER A 179 -1.27 1.15 7.16
CA SER A 179 -0.07 1.85 7.65
C SER A 179 0.61 1.15 8.82
N PHE A 180 -0.14 0.52 9.74
CA PHE A 180 0.45 -0.26 10.84
C PHE A 180 1.30 -1.44 10.35
N THR A 181 0.80 -2.16 9.33
CA THR A 181 1.51 -3.27 8.70
C THR A 181 2.69 -2.76 7.89
N VAL A 182 2.51 -1.68 7.11
CA VAL A 182 3.56 -1.06 6.31
C VAL A 182 4.73 -0.61 7.19
N ASP A 183 4.44 0.16 8.23
CA ASP A 183 5.47 0.72 9.10
C ASP A 183 6.19 -0.38 9.91
N LYS A 184 5.50 -1.48 10.25
CA LYS A 184 6.15 -2.64 10.86
C LYS A 184 7.15 -3.31 9.91
N ILE A 185 6.76 -3.56 8.66
CA ILE A 185 7.68 -4.13 7.65
C ILE A 185 8.88 -3.21 7.45
N LEU A 186 8.63 -1.89 7.39
CA LEU A 186 9.69 -0.89 7.26
C LEU A 186 10.67 -0.91 8.44
N MET A 187 10.16 -1.11 9.66
CA MET A 187 11.00 -1.24 10.85
C MET A 187 11.86 -2.50 10.81
N ASP A 188 11.26 -3.61 10.39
CA ASP A 188 11.90 -4.91 10.36
C ASP A 188 12.89 -5.04 9.19
N ASN A 189 12.79 -4.22 8.14
CA ASN A 189 13.73 -4.21 7.02
C ASN A 189 15.20 -3.91 7.42
N ASP A 190 15.41 -3.30 8.58
CA ASP A 190 16.77 -3.03 9.08
C ASP A 190 17.47 -4.31 9.58
N SER A 191 16.69 -5.30 10.06
CA SER A 191 17.20 -6.53 10.68
C SER A 191 16.74 -7.84 10.00
N GLY A 192 15.70 -7.79 9.18
CA GLY A 192 15.11 -8.94 8.51
C GLY A 192 15.82 -9.30 7.21
N ASP A 193 15.91 -10.60 6.91
CA ASP A 193 16.40 -11.10 5.62
C ASP A 193 15.23 -11.29 4.65
N PHE A 194 14.67 -10.18 4.16
CA PHE A 194 13.56 -10.23 3.21
C PHE A 194 14.00 -10.60 1.79
N LEU A 195 15.28 -10.43 1.47
CA LEU A 195 15.84 -10.63 0.14
C LEU A 195 15.97 -12.10 -0.23
N SER A 196 16.16 -12.96 0.76
CA SER A 196 16.34 -14.40 0.55
C SER A 196 15.03 -15.19 0.56
N LEU A 197 13.89 -14.56 0.82
CA LEU A 197 12.62 -15.28 0.95
C LEU A 197 12.20 -15.88 -0.39
N SER A 198 11.85 -17.16 -0.38
CA SER A 198 11.14 -17.79 -1.48
C SER A 198 9.74 -17.17 -1.68
N PRO A 199 9.09 -17.37 -2.84
CA PRO A 199 7.72 -16.92 -3.05
C PRO A 199 6.73 -17.40 -1.97
N LYS A 200 6.83 -18.68 -1.57
CA LYS A 200 5.97 -19.28 -0.53
C LYS A 200 6.22 -18.65 0.84
N GLU A 201 7.47 -18.42 1.20
CA GLU A 201 7.82 -17.74 2.46
C GLU A 201 7.36 -16.28 2.46
N THR A 202 7.45 -15.60 1.31
CA THR A 202 6.97 -14.23 1.13
C THR A 202 5.47 -14.15 1.42
N VAL A 203 4.66 -15.05 0.85
CA VAL A 203 3.21 -15.11 1.11
C VAL A 203 2.92 -15.43 2.57
N ALA A 204 3.61 -16.41 3.15
CA ALA A 204 3.43 -16.78 4.55
C ALA A 204 3.76 -15.63 5.51
N LEU A 205 4.84 -14.90 5.23
CA LEU A 205 5.26 -13.74 6.00
C LEU A 205 4.29 -12.56 5.84
N ALA A 206 3.81 -12.30 4.62
CA ALA A 206 2.78 -11.28 4.37
C ALA A 206 1.51 -11.54 5.20
N LYS A 207 1.01 -12.78 5.19
CA LYS A 207 -0.13 -13.20 6.03
C LYS A 207 0.14 -13.00 7.52
N LYS A 208 1.35 -13.33 7.98
CA LYS A 208 1.75 -13.17 9.39
C LYS A 208 1.74 -11.70 9.81
N TYR A 209 2.32 -10.82 8.98
CA TYR A 209 2.30 -9.38 9.23
C TYR A 209 0.86 -8.85 9.27
N ALA A 210 0.06 -9.16 8.25
CA ALA A 210 -1.33 -8.71 8.18
C ALA A 210 -2.16 -9.20 9.38
N LYS A 211 -2.07 -10.48 9.75
CA LYS A 211 -2.78 -11.03 10.92
C LYS A 211 -2.39 -10.35 12.24
N THR A 212 -1.13 -9.96 12.38
CA THR A 212 -0.61 -9.38 13.62
C THR A 212 -0.93 -7.89 13.74
N HIS A 213 -0.98 -7.16 12.60
CA HIS A 213 -1.03 -5.70 12.59
C HIS A 213 -2.33 -5.11 12.04
N THR A 214 -3.23 -5.94 11.50
CA THR A 214 -4.59 -5.51 11.16
C THR A 214 -5.37 -5.19 12.43
N ARG A 215 -5.88 -3.95 12.53
CA ARG A 215 -6.71 -3.53 13.65
C ARG A 215 -8.08 -4.19 13.60
N ASN A 216 -8.64 -4.50 14.77
CA ASN A 216 -9.98 -5.05 14.86
C ASN A 216 -11.04 -3.99 14.46
N ALA A 217 -12.26 -4.44 14.17
CA ALA A 217 -13.35 -3.57 13.72
C ALA A 217 -13.70 -2.44 14.70
N ARG A 218 -13.54 -2.66 16.03
CA ARG A 218 -13.83 -1.65 17.06
C ARG A 218 -12.83 -0.50 16.98
N ASP A 219 -11.54 -0.82 16.85
CA ASP A 219 -10.49 0.19 16.77
C ASP A 219 -10.55 0.94 15.44
N LEU A 220 -10.82 0.24 14.33
CA LEU A 220 -11.07 0.88 13.03
C LEU A 220 -12.29 1.81 13.07
N LYS A 221 -13.38 1.42 13.74
CA LYS A 221 -14.55 2.28 13.94
C LYS A 221 -14.19 3.54 14.72
N ARG A 222 -13.45 3.42 15.83
CA ARG A 222 -13.01 4.57 16.64
C ARG A 222 -12.14 5.52 15.82
N LEU A 223 -11.20 4.99 15.05
CA LEU A 223 -10.35 5.76 14.15
C LEU A 223 -11.17 6.55 13.13
N ARG A 224 -12.10 5.86 12.44
CA ARG A 224 -13.02 6.48 11.48
C ARG A 224 -13.87 7.57 12.11
N ASP A 225 -14.42 7.32 13.29
CA ASP A 225 -15.28 8.27 13.99
C ASP A 225 -14.50 9.52 14.42
N ALA A 226 -13.24 9.37 14.84
CA ALA A 226 -12.36 10.49 15.20
C ALA A 226 -12.06 11.42 14.01
N PHE A 227 -11.78 10.85 12.84
CA PHE A 227 -11.46 11.62 11.63
C PHE A 227 -12.66 11.90 10.71
N LYS A 228 -13.89 11.52 11.11
CA LYS A 228 -15.14 11.79 10.37
C LYS A 228 -15.27 13.24 9.86
N PRO A 229 -14.87 14.29 10.61
CA PRO A 229 -14.96 15.68 10.12
C PRO A 229 -14.11 15.99 8.87
N LEU A 230 -13.16 15.12 8.52
CA LEU A 230 -12.26 15.25 7.38
C LEU A 230 -12.68 14.41 6.17
N LYS A 231 -13.67 13.53 6.32
CA LYS A 231 -14.17 12.70 5.23
C LYS A 231 -14.64 13.56 4.05
N GLY A 232 -14.13 13.27 2.85
CA GLY A 232 -14.43 13.98 1.61
C GLY A 232 -13.85 15.39 1.52
N LYS A 233 -13.02 15.81 2.47
CA LYS A 233 -12.38 17.13 2.44
C LYS A 233 -11.08 17.08 1.65
N LYS A 234 -10.78 18.18 0.94
CA LYS A 234 -9.49 18.33 0.25
C LYS A 234 -8.34 18.46 1.26
N PRO A 235 -7.13 17.97 0.92
CA PRO A 235 -5.95 18.06 1.77
C PRO A 235 -5.35 19.48 1.76
N THR A 236 -5.97 20.40 2.51
CA THR A 236 -5.54 21.80 2.63
C THR A 236 -4.91 22.08 3.99
N ALA A 237 -4.21 23.20 4.14
CA ALA A 237 -3.69 23.66 5.44
C ALA A 237 -4.78 23.67 6.54
N ALA A 238 -6.01 24.07 6.22
CA ALA A 238 -7.14 24.04 7.15
C ALA A 238 -7.52 22.62 7.60
N SER A 239 -7.52 21.65 6.66
CA SER A 239 -7.75 20.25 7.00
C SER A 239 -6.61 19.69 7.87
N PHE A 240 -5.37 20.05 7.58
CA PHE A 240 -4.20 19.65 8.38
C PHE A 240 -4.20 20.24 9.80
N ARG A 241 -4.72 21.47 10.01
CA ARG A 241 -4.94 22.02 11.36
C ARG A 241 -5.92 21.18 12.16
N LYS A 242 -7.00 20.72 11.52
CA LYS A 242 -7.98 19.82 12.16
C LYS A 242 -7.35 18.46 12.49
N ILE A 243 -6.53 17.90 11.60
CA ILE A 243 -5.76 16.68 11.88
C ILE A 243 -4.86 16.91 13.11
N ALA A 244 -4.11 18.02 13.15
CA ALA A 244 -3.26 18.36 14.28
C ALA A 244 -4.05 18.48 15.60
N ALA A 245 -5.19 19.17 15.59
CA ALA A 245 -6.04 19.30 16.78
C ALA A 245 -6.57 17.94 17.29
N ILE A 246 -7.04 17.07 16.39
CA ILE A 246 -7.49 15.72 16.73
C ILE A 246 -6.33 14.89 17.30
N THR A 247 -5.17 14.94 16.63
CA THR A 247 -3.97 14.18 16.98
C THR A 247 -3.44 14.59 18.34
N LEU A 248 -3.21 15.89 18.56
CA LEU A 248 -2.65 16.42 19.81
C LEU A 248 -3.58 16.21 21.01
N LYS A 249 -4.91 16.12 20.79
CA LYS A 249 -5.87 15.77 21.85
C LYS A 249 -5.94 14.27 22.15
N ALA A 250 -5.64 13.41 21.18
CA ALA A 250 -5.72 11.96 21.36
C ALA A 250 -4.69 11.44 22.38
N LYS A 251 -5.00 10.33 23.07
CA LYS A 251 -4.03 9.64 23.94
C LYS A 251 -2.86 9.13 23.10
N THR A 252 -1.63 9.27 23.60
CA THR A 252 -0.41 8.97 22.83
C THR A 252 -0.33 7.51 22.37
N ASP A 253 -0.90 6.58 23.13
CA ASP A 253 -0.94 5.14 22.83
C ASP A 253 -2.13 4.72 21.91
N SER A 254 -2.94 5.68 21.44
CA SER A 254 -4.11 5.39 20.61
C SER A 254 -3.80 5.34 19.12
N ASP A 255 -4.57 4.54 18.38
CA ASP A 255 -4.52 4.49 16.90
C ASP A 255 -4.85 5.85 16.25
N VAL A 256 -5.67 6.68 16.92
CA VAL A 256 -5.98 8.04 16.47
C VAL A 256 -4.72 8.92 16.50
N PHE A 257 -3.96 8.87 17.59
CA PHE A 257 -2.68 9.56 17.68
C PHE A 257 -1.71 9.03 16.63
N TYR A 258 -1.60 7.70 16.50
CA TYR A 258 -0.71 7.06 15.53
C TYR A 258 -0.94 7.54 14.10
N ILE A 259 -2.18 7.38 13.60
CA ILE A 259 -2.52 7.72 12.22
C ILE A 259 -2.45 9.22 11.98
N GLY A 260 -2.92 10.01 12.94
CA GLY A 260 -2.83 11.47 12.88
C GLY A 260 -1.38 11.95 12.79
N ALA A 261 -0.51 11.45 13.65
CA ALA A 261 0.92 11.77 13.63
C ALA A 261 1.56 11.31 12.30
N ARG A 262 1.23 10.10 11.83
CA ARG A 262 1.77 9.57 10.56
C ARG A 262 1.44 10.45 9.35
N VAL A 263 0.22 11.01 9.31
CA VAL A 263 -0.20 11.96 8.25
C VAL A 263 0.48 13.31 8.38
N LEU A 264 0.74 13.78 9.60
CA LEU A 264 1.34 15.09 9.86
C LEU A 264 2.86 15.13 9.65
N MET A 265 3.60 14.09 10.06
CA MET A 265 5.06 14.14 10.11
C MET A 265 5.70 14.35 8.72
N THR A 266 5.23 13.66 7.69
CA THR A 266 5.80 13.79 6.34
C THR A 266 5.79 15.24 5.82
N PRO A 267 4.65 15.95 5.74
CA PRO A 267 4.64 17.34 5.30
C PRO A 267 5.31 18.32 6.28
N LEU A 268 5.30 18.06 7.59
CA LEU A 268 5.98 18.91 8.58
C LEU A 268 7.51 18.84 8.47
N SER A 269 8.05 17.65 8.20
CA SER A 269 9.49 17.44 8.07
C SER A 269 10.03 17.86 6.71
N GLN A 270 9.24 17.67 5.64
CA GLN A 270 9.65 18.02 4.27
C GLN A 270 9.24 19.43 3.85
N SER A 271 8.50 20.15 4.70
CA SER A 271 8.03 21.50 4.45
C SER A 271 6.96 21.62 3.33
N SER A 272 6.98 20.73 2.34
CA SER A 272 5.89 20.51 1.40
C SER A 272 5.87 19.07 0.88
N VAL A 273 4.67 18.52 0.63
CA VAL A 273 4.48 17.18 0.02
C VAL A 273 3.35 17.23 -1.02
N MET A 274 3.42 16.36 -2.03
CA MET A 274 2.32 16.15 -2.97
C MET A 274 1.40 15.04 -2.45
N LEU A 275 0.10 15.31 -2.39
CA LEU A 275 -0.94 14.31 -2.10
C LEU A 275 -2.04 14.44 -3.16
N ASP A 276 -2.20 13.40 -3.98
CA ASP A 276 -3.19 13.33 -5.06
C ASP A 276 -3.18 14.54 -6.01
N GLY A 277 -1.98 15.01 -6.36
CA GLY A 277 -1.78 16.16 -7.25
C GLY A 277 -1.87 17.52 -6.55
N GLU A 278 -2.27 17.56 -5.28
CA GLU A 278 -2.33 18.78 -4.48
C GLU A 278 -1.02 18.98 -3.70
N LYS A 279 -0.44 20.16 -3.80
CA LYS A 279 0.77 20.53 -3.04
C LYS A 279 0.37 21.04 -1.65
N ILE A 280 0.69 20.27 -0.62
CA ILE A 280 0.49 20.67 0.77
C ILE A 280 1.78 21.35 1.26
N THR A 281 1.68 22.57 1.79
CA THR A 281 2.82 23.30 2.38
C THR A 281 2.50 23.63 3.83
N LEU A 282 3.26 23.07 4.78
CA LEU A 282 3.10 23.27 6.21
C LEU A 282 4.34 23.98 6.77
N LYS A 283 4.41 25.30 6.60
CA LYS A 283 5.58 26.13 6.99
C LYS A 283 5.17 27.32 7.85
N GLY A 284 6.07 27.73 8.74
CA GLY A 284 5.93 28.92 9.57
C GLY A 284 5.61 28.61 11.03
N LYS A 285 5.59 29.66 11.87
CA LYS A 285 5.55 29.56 13.34
C LYS A 285 4.45 28.64 13.89
N GLU A 286 3.28 28.61 13.25
CA GLU A 286 2.18 27.71 13.65
C GLU A 286 2.56 26.24 13.49
N TRP A 287 3.10 25.87 12.33
CA TRP A 287 3.47 24.49 12.01
C TRP A 287 4.71 24.04 12.77
N ASP A 288 5.65 24.95 13.05
CA ASP A 288 6.78 24.65 13.94
C ASP A 288 6.30 24.29 15.35
N LYS A 289 5.32 25.04 15.90
CA LYS A 289 4.70 24.70 17.19
C LYS A 289 4.00 23.34 17.17
N ILE A 290 3.24 23.05 16.10
CA ILE A 290 2.58 21.75 15.94
C ILE A 290 3.61 20.63 15.86
N ARG A 291 4.70 20.80 15.08
CA ARG A 291 5.79 19.83 14.97
C ARG A 291 6.41 19.56 16.34
N SER A 292 6.80 20.60 17.08
CA SER A 292 7.40 20.44 18.40
C SER A 292 6.47 19.73 19.40
N ALA A 293 5.17 20.07 19.41
CA ALA A 293 4.21 19.38 20.27
C ALA A 293 4.01 17.90 19.89
N LEU A 294 4.05 17.57 18.60
CA LEU A 294 4.02 16.18 18.13
C LEU A 294 5.28 15.42 18.52
N GLU A 295 6.46 16.02 18.29
CA GLU A 295 7.76 15.43 18.65
C GLU A 295 7.87 15.17 20.15
N GLU A 296 7.40 16.12 20.98
CA GLU A 296 7.32 15.95 22.44
C GLU A 296 6.44 14.76 22.80
N LYS A 297 5.22 14.65 22.24
CA LYS A 297 4.37 13.48 22.46
C LYS A 297 5.00 12.18 21.98
N ILE A 298 5.61 12.17 20.80
CA ILE A 298 6.29 10.99 20.24
C ILE A 298 7.46 10.58 21.15
N SER A 299 8.17 11.53 21.77
CA SER A 299 9.28 11.24 22.69
C SER A 299 8.88 10.39 23.90
N THR A 300 7.59 10.43 24.29
CA THR A 300 7.04 9.61 25.39
C THR A 300 6.76 8.15 25.01
N LEU A 301 6.79 7.82 23.71
CA LEU A 301 6.56 6.46 23.22
C LEU A 301 7.82 5.60 23.38
N PRO A 302 7.68 4.25 23.46
CA PRO A 302 8.81 3.34 23.47
C PRO A 302 9.81 3.63 22.34
N LYS A 303 11.12 3.53 22.60
CA LYS A 303 12.17 3.88 21.62
C LYS A 303 12.06 3.13 20.29
N ASN A 304 11.47 1.93 20.31
CA ASN A 304 11.24 1.10 19.13
C ASN A 304 9.89 1.39 18.44
N HIS A 305 9.13 2.40 18.87
CA HIS A 305 7.84 2.72 18.27
C HIS A 305 8.03 3.26 16.83
N PRO A 306 7.18 2.86 15.85
CA PRO A 306 7.35 3.24 14.44
C PRO A 306 7.47 4.76 14.20
N LEU A 307 6.72 5.56 14.96
CA LEU A 307 6.73 7.02 14.83
C LEU A 307 8.09 7.67 15.08
N HIS A 308 8.99 7.04 15.84
CA HIS A 308 10.36 7.55 16.01
C HIS A 308 11.15 7.51 14.71
N LYS A 309 10.94 6.48 13.88
CA LYS A 309 11.63 6.34 12.58
C LYS A 309 11.03 7.24 11.50
N THR A 310 9.73 7.52 11.57
CA THR A 310 9.05 8.41 10.59
C THR A 310 9.18 9.89 10.95
N ALA A 311 9.53 10.21 12.21
CA ALA A 311 9.77 11.58 12.65
C ALA A 311 11.07 12.18 12.10
N VAL A 312 12.08 11.34 11.88
CA VAL A 312 13.39 11.75 11.36
C VAL A 312 13.43 11.50 9.85
N PRO A 313 13.67 12.51 9.00
CA PRO A 313 13.81 12.29 7.56
C PRO A 313 14.93 11.29 7.28
N ARG A 314 14.62 10.15 6.67
CA ARG A 314 15.64 9.27 6.11
C ARG A 314 16.25 9.99 4.90
N ASN A 315 17.42 10.60 5.10
CA ASN A 315 18.31 11.18 4.08
C ASN A 315 17.61 11.79 2.85
N ASN A 316 17.41 13.12 2.85
CA ASN A 316 17.48 14.07 1.72
C ASN A 316 17.21 13.62 0.27
N ARG A 317 16.43 12.56 0.01
CA ARG A 317 15.49 12.60 -1.10
C ARG A 317 14.42 13.56 -0.64
N SER A 318 14.73 14.85 -0.73
CA SER A 318 13.71 15.81 -1.10
C SER A 318 12.91 15.11 -2.19
N PHE A 319 11.62 14.89 -1.95
CA PHE A 319 10.66 14.58 -3.01
C PHE A 319 10.69 15.83 -3.90
N ARG A 320 11.75 15.91 -4.73
CA ARG A 320 12.18 17.10 -5.46
C ARG A 320 11.15 17.21 -6.57
N LEU A 321 10.48 18.36 -6.59
CA LEU A 321 9.49 18.78 -7.59
C LEU A 321 9.94 18.43 -9.01
#